data_AF-A0A9W8UEB5-F1
#
_entry.id   AF-A0A9W8UEB5-F1
#
_cell.length_a   1.000
_cell.length_b   1.000
_cell.length_c   1.000
_cell.angle_alpha   90.00
_cell.angle_beta   90.00
_cell.angle_gamma   90.00
#
_symmetry.space_group_name_H-M   'P 1'
#
loop_
_entity.id
_entity.type
_entity.pdbx_description
1 polymer ?
#
loop_
_entity_poly.entity_id
_entity_poly.type
_entity_poly.pdbx_seq_one_letter_code
_entity_poly.pdbx_strand_id
1 'polypeptide(L)'
;AIYCACVIYVISLIILVSTSTPTALLDNAGLGGLVAAMITIGLGTGGIKANVTPMCAEQYQHSRPVLTTLKSGEEVIVDPELTVQRLFMCAILISASVFISGRNRYIRVPPVGSAILDACRTTSIAIKEKGFDNARPSVLIVTGNMEKYPLASQERYTDEYVGDVQRGLKSCKMFLFFPFYFICWNQMWNNLISQAGTMALHGTPNDLLQNLDPIALCFFIPFLDLIVYPLLRKYRIDFDPVTRIFMGFMFALVSMTYACVLQHYIYKSAPNSIHVWIQAPSYIFVALSEAFVIITGLELAFTQALKK
;
A
#
# COMPACT_ATOMS: atom_id res chain seq x y z
N ALA A 1 -16.21 9.19 -5.30
CA ALA A 1 -14.94 8.46 -5.55
C ALA A 1 -15.04 7.00 -5.12
N ILE A 2 -15.18 6.70 -3.81
CA ILE A 2 -15.25 5.31 -3.30
C ILE A 2 -16.33 4.47 -4.01
N TYR A 3 -17.55 4.98 -4.11
CA TYR A 3 -18.64 4.27 -4.80
C TYR A 3 -18.29 3.91 -6.26
N CYS A 4 -17.71 4.86 -7.01
CA CYS A 4 -17.25 4.59 -8.39
C CYS A 4 -16.16 3.52 -8.44
N ALA A 5 -15.21 3.54 -7.50
CA ALA A 5 -14.16 2.53 -7.40
C ALA A 5 -14.73 1.14 -7.05
N CYS A 6 -15.75 1.07 -6.18
CA CYS A 6 -16.48 -0.16 -5.88
C CYS A 6 -17.21 -0.70 -7.12
N VAL A 7 -17.87 0.16 -7.90
CA VAL A 7 -18.54 -0.25 -9.16
C VAL A 7 -17.53 -0.82 -10.15
N ILE A 8 -16.39 -0.15 -10.34
CA ILE A 8 -15.30 -0.64 -11.19
C ILE A 8 -14.82 -2.01 -10.70
N TYR A 9 -14.61 -2.17 -9.40
CA TYR A 9 -14.19 -3.45 -8.81
C TYR A 9 -15.20 -4.58 -9.05
N VAL A 10 -16.50 -4.31 -8.89
CA VAL A 10 -17.57 -5.29 -9.17
C VAL A 10 -17.59 -5.68 -10.65
N ILE A 11 -17.48 -4.71 -11.57
CA ILE A 11 -17.36 -4.99 -13.00
C ILE A 11 -16.15 -5.88 -13.29
N SER A 12 -15.03 -5.61 -12.62
CA SER A 12 -13.80 -6.39 -12.79
C SER A 12 -13.96 -7.85 -12.36
N LEU A 13 -14.66 -8.08 -11.24
CA LEU A 13 -14.98 -9.43 -10.78
C LEU A 13 -15.92 -10.15 -11.74
N ILE A 14 -16.89 -9.45 -12.33
CA ILE A 14 -17.79 -10.02 -13.34
C ILE A 14 -17.00 -10.44 -14.58
N ILE A 15 -16.05 -9.62 -15.04
CA ILE A 15 -15.16 -9.95 -16.17
C ILE A 15 -14.31 -11.18 -15.84
N LEU A 16 -13.73 -11.24 -14.65
CA LEU A 16 -12.90 -12.38 -14.24
C LEU A 16 -13.72 -13.68 -14.18
N VAL A 17 -14.92 -13.63 -13.59
CA VAL A 17 -15.79 -14.81 -13.47
C VAL A 17 -16.29 -15.26 -14.84
N SER A 18 -16.76 -14.34 -15.69
CA SER A 18 -17.29 -14.70 -17.01
C SER A 18 -16.21 -15.31 -17.91
N THR A 19 -14.98 -14.79 -17.85
CA THR A 19 -13.84 -15.26 -18.66
C THR A 19 -13.19 -16.54 -18.11
N SER A 20 -13.48 -16.90 -16.86
CA SER A 20 -13.07 -18.18 -16.25
C SER A 20 -14.00 -19.36 -16.59
N THR A 21 -15.13 -19.12 -17.27
CA THR A 21 -16.06 -20.19 -17.66
C THR A 21 -15.47 -21.08 -18.77
N PRO A 22 -15.77 -22.40 -18.76
CA PRO A 22 -15.21 -23.33 -19.74
C PRO A 22 -15.57 -22.97 -21.19
N THR A 23 -16.74 -22.40 -21.44
CA THR A 23 -17.16 -21.90 -22.75
C THR A 23 -16.29 -20.72 -23.22
N ALA A 24 -16.01 -19.75 -22.36
CA ALA A 24 -15.17 -18.60 -22.72
C ALA A 24 -13.69 -18.99 -22.94
N LEU A 25 -13.22 -20.02 -22.24
CA LEU A 25 -11.87 -20.55 -22.41
C LEU A 25 -11.70 -21.29 -23.74
N LEU A 26 -12.73 -22.03 -24.19
CA LEU A 26 -12.74 -22.68 -25.51
C LEU A 26 -12.70 -21.66 -26.66
N ASP A 27 -13.33 -20.50 -26.47
CA ASP A 27 -13.31 -19.38 -27.43
C ASP A 27 -12.04 -18.51 -27.33
N ASN A 28 -11.02 -18.96 -26.59
CA ASN A 28 -9.71 -18.29 -26.45
C ASN A 28 -9.78 -16.89 -25.80
N ALA A 29 -10.88 -16.57 -25.10
CA ALA A 29 -11.08 -15.28 -24.42
C ALA A 29 -10.37 -15.18 -23.06
N GLY A 30 -9.78 -16.28 -22.57
CA GLY A 30 -9.21 -16.36 -21.22
C GLY A 30 -8.09 -15.35 -20.94
N LEU A 31 -7.10 -15.25 -21.84
CA LEU A 31 -5.95 -14.35 -21.61
C LEU A 31 -6.35 -12.87 -21.69
N GLY A 32 -7.19 -12.51 -22.67
CA GLY A 32 -7.72 -11.14 -22.79
C GLY A 32 -8.59 -10.75 -21.60
N GLY A 33 -9.43 -11.68 -21.13
CA GLY A 33 -10.25 -11.52 -19.94
C GLY A 33 -9.44 -11.32 -18.65
N LEU A 34 -8.40 -12.13 -18.47
CA LEU A 34 -7.49 -12.02 -17.33
C LEU A 34 -6.78 -10.66 -17.30
N VAL A 35 -6.22 -10.21 -18.43
CA VAL A 35 -5.52 -8.91 -18.51
C VAL A 35 -6.47 -7.75 -18.21
N ALA A 36 -7.67 -7.77 -18.80
CA ALA A 36 -8.69 -6.75 -18.54
C ALA A 36 -9.11 -6.74 -17.06
N ALA A 37 -9.32 -7.91 -16.47
CA ALA A 37 -9.66 -8.05 -15.05
C ALA A 37 -8.52 -7.53 -14.15
N MET A 38 -7.26 -7.85 -14.42
CA MET A 38 -6.13 -7.38 -13.62
C MET A 38 -6.00 -5.86 -13.59
N ILE A 39 -6.15 -5.20 -14.76
CA ILE A 39 -6.07 -3.73 -14.85
C ILE A 39 -7.23 -3.08 -14.08
N THR A 40 -8.45 -3.59 -14.28
CA THR A 40 -9.65 -3.01 -13.68
C THR A 40 -9.74 -3.30 -12.18
N ILE A 41 -9.32 -4.49 -11.72
CA ILE A 41 -9.14 -4.82 -10.29
C ILE A 41 -8.11 -3.90 -9.66
N GLY A 42 -6.96 -3.68 -10.31
CA GLY A 42 -5.93 -2.77 -9.80
C GLY A 42 -6.45 -1.36 -9.60
N LEU A 43 -7.22 -0.85 -10.56
CA LEU A 43 -7.81 0.49 -10.51
C LEU A 43 -8.92 0.59 -9.45
N GLY A 44 -9.78 -0.44 -9.34
CA GLY A 44 -10.84 -0.52 -8.34
C GLY A 44 -10.28 -0.62 -6.91
N THR A 45 -9.40 -1.60 -6.65
CA THR A 45 -8.80 -1.82 -5.33
C THR A 45 -7.90 -0.66 -4.91
N GLY A 46 -7.10 -0.10 -5.82
CA GLY A 46 -6.29 1.09 -5.58
C GLY A 46 -7.16 2.30 -5.21
N GLY A 47 -8.25 2.52 -5.95
CA GLY A 47 -9.23 3.57 -5.66
C GLY A 47 -9.93 3.39 -4.31
N ILE A 48 -10.28 2.16 -3.92
CA ILE A 48 -10.88 1.88 -2.61
C ILE A 48 -9.88 2.14 -1.49
N LYS A 49 -8.71 1.47 -1.52
CA LYS A 49 -7.71 1.56 -0.44
C LYS A 49 -7.20 2.99 -0.25
N ALA A 50 -6.99 3.75 -1.33
CA ALA A 50 -6.50 5.13 -1.24
C ALA A 50 -7.51 6.11 -0.62
N ASN A 51 -8.81 5.82 -0.68
CA ASN A 51 -9.84 6.72 -0.15
C ASN A 51 -10.43 6.26 1.20
N VAL A 52 -10.44 4.96 1.48
CA VAL A 52 -10.99 4.43 2.74
C VAL A 52 -10.09 4.76 3.92
N THR A 53 -8.76 4.60 3.79
CA THR A 53 -7.82 4.86 4.91
C THR A 53 -7.88 6.33 5.37
N PRO A 54 -7.83 7.35 4.49
CA PRO A 54 -7.99 8.73 4.91
C PRO A 54 -9.39 9.03 5.47
N MET A 55 -10.44 8.43 4.91
CA MET A 55 -11.80 8.59 5.42
C MET A 55 -11.93 8.06 6.85
N CYS A 56 -11.37 6.88 7.14
CA CYS A 56 -11.35 6.33 8.49
C CYS A 56 -10.54 7.21 9.46
N ALA A 57 -9.39 7.74 9.00
CA ALA A 57 -8.59 8.66 9.79
C ALA A 57 -9.34 9.98 10.11
N GLU A 58 -10.04 10.55 9.13
CA GLU A 58 -10.86 11.76 9.32
C GLU A 58 -12.09 11.53 10.21
N GLN A 59 -12.60 10.30 10.25
CA GLN A 59 -13.68 9.90 11.16
C GLN A 59 -13.21 9.71 12.61
N TYR A 60 -11.90 9.51 12.82
CA TYR A 60 -11.30 9.34 14.14
C TYR A 60 -10.98 10.70 14.78
N GLN A 61 -11.94 11.28 15.50
CA GLN A 61 -11.74 12.53 16.24
C GLN A 61 -11.24 12.33 17.69
N HIS A 62 -11.23 11.09 18.19
CA HIS A 62 -10.81 10.79 19.56
C HIS A 62 -9.38 10.22 19.60
N SER A 63 -8.39 11.12 19.71
CA SER A 63 -6.97 10.77 19.91
C SER A 63 -6.59 10.58 21.40
N ARG A 64 -7.58 10.38 22.28
CA ARG A 64 -7.35 10.29 23.74
C ARG A 64 -8.09 9.06 24.30
N PRO A 65 -7.45 8.27 25.18
CA PRO A 65 -8.13 7.19 25.87
C PRO A 65 -9.31 7.75 26.68
N VAL A 66 -10.51 7.24 26.41
CA VAL A 66 -11.73 7.63 27.13
C VAL A 66 -12.07 6.52 28.11
N LEU A 67 -12.00 6.83 29.39
CA LEU A 67 -12.51 5.97 30.45
C LEU A 67 -14.02 5.87 30.28
N THR A 68 -14.51 4.68 29.94
CA THR A 68 -15.96 4.44 29.84
C THR A 68 -16.36 3.48 30.94
N THR A 69 -17.23 3.93 31.84
CA THR A 69 -17.86 3.09 32.85
C THR A 69 -18.93 2.22 32.19
N LEU A 70 -18.79 0.90 32.26
CA LEU A 70 -19.85 -0.02 31.82
C LEU A 70 -21.06 0.07 32.78
N LYS A 71 -22.21 -0.41 32.33
CA LYS A 71 -23.42 -0.53 33.18
C LYS A 71 -23.23 -1.46 34.40
N SER A 72 -22.15 -2.23 34.42
CA SER A 72 -21.70 -3.06 35.55
C SER A 72 -20.92 -2.29 36.62
N GLY A 73 -20.58 -1.02 36.39
CA GLY A 73 -19.79 -0.21 37.33
C GLY A 73 -18.27 -0.34 37.18
N GLU A 74 -17.78 -1.13 36.22
CA GLU A 74 -16.35 -1.27 35.94
C GLU A 74 -15.85 -0.15 35.02
N GLU A 75 -14.75 0.49 35.41
CA GLU A 75 -14.02 1.45 34.58
C GLU A 75 -13.10 0.70 33.62
N VAL A 76 -13.44 0.71 32.34
CA VAL A 76 -12.63 0.06 31.31
C VAL A 76 -11.92 1.12 30.48
N ILE A 77 -10.60 0.99 30.39
CA ILE A 77 -9.79 1.76 29.44
C ILE A 77 -10.02 1.15 28.07
N VAL A 78 -10.79 1.85 27.24
CA VAL A 78 -11.04 1.42 25.86
C VAL A 78 -9.85 1.83 25.02
N ASP A 79 -8.97 0.86 24.73
CA ASP A 79 -7.84 1.06 23.83
C ASP A 79 -8.31 1.00 22.36
N PRO A 80 -8.22 2.12 21.61
CA PRO A 80 -8.70 2.21 20.23
C PRO A 80 -7.92 1.33 19.26
N GLU A 81 -6.64 1.04 19.50
CA GLU A 81 -5.81 0.27 18.57
C GLU A 81 -6.23 -1.21 18.52
N LEU A 82 -6.53 -1.81 19.69
CA LEU A 82 -7.00 -3.20 19.79
C LEU A 82 -8.42 -3.39 19.23
N THR A 83 -9.25 -2.35 19.32
CA THR A 83 -10.65 -2.38 18.86
C THR A 83 -10.74 -2.34 17.33
N VAL A 84 -9.87 -1.57 16.68
CA VAL A 84 -9.77 -1.51 15.21
C VAL A 84 -9.25 -2.83 14.64
N GLN A 85 -8.25 -3.45 15.28
CA GLN A 85 -7.64 -4.69 14.80
C GLN A 85 -8.56 -5.92 14.94
N ARG A 86 -9.33 -6.04 16.05
CA ARG A 86 -10.32 -7.12 16.24
C ARG A 86 -11.56 -6.96 15.34
N LEU A 87 -11.89 -5.74 14.93
CA LEU A 87 -12.97 -5.48 13.99
C LEU A 87 -12.69 -6.15 12.63
N PHE A 88 -11.46 -6.05 12.10
CA PHE A 88 -11.12 -6.41 10.72
C PHE A 88 -11.45 -7.85 10.30
N MET A 89 -11.47 -8.82 11.24
CA MET A 89 -11.67 -10.25 10.94
C MET A 89 -13.16 -10.67 10.77
N CYS A 90 -14.11 -9.92 11.36
CA CYS A 90 -15.56 -10.08 11.11
C CYS A 90 -16.17 -8.83 10.45
N ALA A 91 -15.34 -7.83 10.11
CA ALA A 91 -15.73 -6.47 9.79
C ALA A 91 -16.51 -6.32 8.50
N ILE A 92 -16.27 -7.03 7.41
CA ILE A 92 -16.81 -6.53 6.12
C ILE A 92 -18.34 -6.58 6.09
N LEU A 93 -18.96 -7.66 6.58
CA LEU A 93 -20.42 -7.81 6.62
C LEU A 93 -21.05 -7.04 7.78
N ILE A 94 -20.41 -7.03 8.95
CA ILE A 94 -20.92 -6.33 10.14
C ILE A 94 -20.70 -4.82 10.01
N SER A 95 -19.57 -4.36 9.45
CA SER A 95 -19.31 -2.94 9.18
C SER A 95 -20.26 -2.38 8.16
N ALA A 96 -20.61 -3.09 7.09
CA ALA A 96 -21.64 -2.65 6.16
C ALA A 96 -23.00 -2.49 6.87
N SER A 97 -23.36 -3.46 7.70
CA SER A 97 -24.60 -3.45 8.50
C SER A 97 -24.60 -2.31 9.54
N VAL A 98 -23.49 -2.10 10.25
CA VAL A 98 -23.30 -1.05 11.25
C VAL A 98 -23.20 0.34 10.60
N PHE A 99 -22.58 0.48 9.42
CA PHE A 99 -22.58 1.73 8.66
C PHE A 99 -23.99 2.12 8.21
N ILE A 100 -24.77 1.15 7.73
CA ILE A 100 -26.15 1.38 7.29
C ILE A 100 -27.05 1.68 8.49
N SER A 101 -26.94 0.92 9.58
CA SER A 101 -27.73 1.13 10.81
C SER A 101 -27.31 2.38 11.58
N GLY A 102 -26.04 2.77 11.53
CA GLY A 102 -25.47 3.93 12.21
C GLY A 102 -25.58 5.25 11.44
N ARG A 103 -26.14 5.24 10.21
CA ARG A 103 -26.17 6.39 9.28
C ARG A 103 -26.75 7.69 9.86
N ASN A 104 -27.55 7.60 10.92
CA ASN A 104 -28.18 8.73 11.61
C ASN A 104 -27.38 9.25 12.82
N ARG A 105 -26.36 8.51 13.27
CA ARG A 105 -25.51 8.85 14.43
C ARG A 105 -24.14 9.38 14.04
N TYR A 106 -23.74 9.25 12.77
CA TYR A 106 -22.49 9.81 12.26
C TYR A 106 -22.61 11.32 12.01
N ILE A 107 -21.62 12.06 12.50
CA ILE A 107 -21.46 13.48 12.20
C ILE A 107 -21.09 13.59 10.72
N ARG A 108 -22.02 14.14 9.93
CA ARG A 108 -21.78 14.47 8.52
C ARG A 108 -20.99 15.75 8.46
N VAL A 109 -19.65 15.65 8.55
CA VAL A 109 -18.80 16.75 8.09
C VAL A 109 -19.16 17.05 6.64
N PRO A 110 -19.35 18.33 6.26
CA PRO A 110 -19.68 18.69 4.88
C PRO A 110 -18.65 18.06 3.96
N PRO A 111 -19.06 17.50 2.80
CA PRO A 111 -18.15 16.80 1.90
C PRO A 111 -17.13 17.80 1.38
N VAL A 112 -15.99 17.83 2.04
CA VAL A 112 -14.79 18.41 1.51
C VAL A 112 -14.52 17.63 0.23
N GLY A 113 -14.46 18.30 -0.92
CA GLY A 113 -14.29 17.67 -2.24
C GLY A 113 -13.20 16.58 -2.23
N SER A 114 -13.34 15.58 -3.09
CA SER A 114 -12.35 14.50 -3.16
C SER A 114 -11.01 15.10 -3.60
N ALA A 115 -10.06 15.15 -2.68
CA ALA A 115 -8.72 15.69 -2.92
C ALA A 115 -8.04 15.06 -4.15
N ILE A 116 -8.34 13.78 -4.43
CA ILE A 116 -7.86 13.05 -5.61
C ILE A 116 -8.49 13.62 -6.89
N LEU A 117 -9.80 13.87 -6.90
CA LEU A 117 -10.48 14.49 -8.05
C LEU A 117 -9.99 15.91 -8.31
N ASP A 118 -9.76 16.68 -7.25
CA ASP A 118 -9.23 18.04 -7.35
C ASP A 118 -7.77 18.03 -7.85
N ALA A 119 -6.94 17.08 -7.40
CA ALA A 119 -5.60 16.86 -7.92
C ALA A 119 -5.60 16.45 -9.40
N CYS A 120 -6.51 15.54 -9.83
CA CYS A 120 -6.67 15.15 -11.23
C CYS A 120 -7.11 16.32 -12.12
N ARG A 121 -8.01 17.17 -11.62
CA ARG A 121 -8.45 18.38 -12.32
C ARG A 121 -7.33 19.41 -12.43
N THR A 122 -6.59 19.64 -11.35
CA THR A 122 -5.39 20.50 -11.31
C THR A 122 -4.34 20.04 -12.29
N THR A 123 -4.08 18.72 -12.34
CA THR A 123 -3.18 18.10 -13.32
C THR A 123 -3.67 18.30 -14.76
N SER A 124 -4.98 18.17 -14.99
CA SER A 124 -5.57 18.41 -16.31
C SER A 124 -5.44 19.87 -16.76
N ILE A 125 -5.54 20.82 -15.83
CA ILE A 125 -5.28 22.25 -16.08
C ILE A 125 -3.81 22.45 -16.40
N ALA A 126 -2.89 21.87 -15.63
CA ALA A 126 -1.45 21.94 -15.88
C ALA A 126 -1.02 21.36 -17.23
N ILE A 127 -1.66 20.30 -17.70
CA ILE A 127 -1.43 19.73 -19.03
C ILE A 127 -1.91 20.71 -20.12
N LYS A 128 -3.08 21.35 -19.94
CA LYS A 128 -3.64 22.31 -20.90
C LYS A 128 -2.83 23.61 -20.98
N GLU A 129 -2.34 24.10 -19.85
CA GLU A 129 -1.50 25.32 -19.76
C GLU A 129 0.00 25.04 -19.99
N LYS A 130 0.34 23.82 -20.42
CA LYS A 130 1.70 23.36 -20.78
C LYS A 130 2.75 23.58 -19.66
N GLY A 131 2.36 23.39 -18.40
CA GLY A 131 3.27 23.45 -17.27
C GLY A 131 2.57 23.68 -15.93
N PHE A 132 3.10 23.08 -14.87
CA PHE A 132 2.60 23.31 -13.50
C PHE A 132 2.86 24.74 -13.02
N ASP A 133 3.92 25.39 -13.51
CA ASP A 133 4.22 26.79 -13.18
C ASP A 133 3.22 27.77 -13.81
N ASN A 134 2.67 27.43 -14.99
CA ASN A 134 1.63 28.22 -15.66
C ASN A 134 0.21 27.95 -15.11
N ALA A 135 0.03 26.84 -14.40
CA ALA A 135 -1.22 26.46 -13.76
C ALA A 135 -1.41 27.06 -12.37
N ARG A 136 -0.44 27.83 -11.88
CA ARG A 136 -0.54 28.55 -10.61
C ARG A 136 -1.62 29.63 -10.72
N PRO A 137 -2.50 29.77 -9.72
CA PRO A 137 -3.53 30.80 -9.72
C PRO A 137 -2.95 32.19 -9.97
N SER A 138 -1.79 32.56 -9.39
CA SER A 138 -1.11 33.84 -9.65
C SER A 138 -0.82 34.12 -11.12
N VAL A 139 -0.40 33.10 -11.87
CA VAL A 139 -0.12 33.20 -13.31
C VAL A 139 -1.41 33.18 -14.12
N LEU A 140 -2.39 32.36 -13.72
CA LEU A 140 -3.71 32.28 -14.37
C LEU A 140 -4.51 33.59 -14.30
N ILE A 141 -4.30 34.43 -13.28
CA ILE A 141 -4.87 35.78 -13.21
C ILE A 141 -4.29 36.65 -14.33
N VAL A 142 -2.97 36.61 -14.50
CA VAL A 142 -2.22 37.44 -15.46
C VAL A 142 -2.54 37.04 -16.90
N THR A 143 -2.73 35.76 -17.18
CA THR A 143 -3.09 35.25 -18.51
C THR A 143 -4.59 35.45 -18.86
N GLY A 144 -5.42 35.90 -17.91
CA GLY A 144 -6.87 36.07 -18.11
C GLY A 144 -7.65 34.75 -18.25
N ASN A 145 -7.03 33.60 -17.97
CA ASN A 145 -7.62 32.27 -18.14
C ASN A 145 -8.33 31.75 -16.87
N MET A 146 -8.40 32.54 -15.80
CA MET A 146 -8.97 32.11 -14.53
C MET A 146 -10.45 31.71 -14.64
N GLU A 147 -11.25 32.43 -15.43
CA GLU A 147 -12.68 32.14 -15.63
C GLU A 147 -12.93 30.85 -16.45
N LYS A 148 -11.93 30.36 -17.16
CA LYS A 148 -12.02 29.16 -18.00
C LYS A 148 -12.11 27.88 -17.18
N TYR A 149 -11.71 27.92 -15.90
CA TYR A 149 -11.63 26.75 -15.03
C TYR A 149 -12.39 26.98 -13.71
N PRO A 150 -13.54 26.31 -13.49
CA PRO A 150 -14.35 26.45 -12.26
C PRO A 150 -13.60 26.09 -10.96
N LEU A 151 -12.53 25.30 -11.08
CA LEU A 151 -11.67 24.92 -9.95
C LEU A 151 -10.73 26.06 -9.52
N ALA A 152 -10.30 26.91 -10.47
CA ALA A 152 -9.41 28.03 -10.19
C ALA A 152 -10.09 29.15 -9.39
N SER A 153 -11.42 29.15 -9.33
CA SER A 153 -12.23 30.09 -8.54
C SER A 153 -12.51 29.61 -7.10
N GLN A 154 -12.05 28.40 -6.72
CA GLN A 154 -12.21 27.91 -5.35
C GLN A 154 -11.08 28.45 -4.46
N GLU A 155 -11.39 28.88 -3.23
CA GLU A 155 -10.39 29.37 -2.26
C GLU A 155 -9.26 28.37 -1.97
N ARG A 156 -9.55 27.07 -2.16
CA ARG A 156 -8.60 25.97 -1.97
C ARG A 156 -7.55 25.85 -3.08
N TYR A 157 -7.78 26.45 -4.25
CA TYR A 157 -6.84 26.42 -5.36
C TYR A 157 -5.82 27.57 -5.18
N THR A 158 -4.76 27.29 -4.42
CA THR A 158 -3.68 28.23 -4.11
C THR A 158 -2.40 27.88 -4.85
N ASP A 159 -1.46 28.82 -5.00
CA ASP A 159 -0.14 28.57 -5.58
C ASP A 159 0.62 27.44 -4.86
N GLU A 160 0.49 27.39 -3.55
CA GLU A 160 1.06 26.32 -2.70
C GLU A 160 0.44 24.96 -3.02
N TYR A 161 -0.89 24.91 -3.17
CA TYR A 161 -1.61 23.68 -3.54
C TYR A 161 -1.16 23.13 -4.89
N VAL A 162 -1.01 23.99 -5.91
CA VAL A 162 -0.50 23.56 -7.24
C VAL A 162 0.94 23.05 -7.14
N GLY A 163 1.78 23.71 -6.35
CA GLY A 163 3.15 23.28 -6.07
C GLY A 163 3.22 21.92 -5.37
N ASP A 164 2.33 21.67 -4.41
CA ASP A 164 2.28 20.40 -3.71
C ASP A 164 1.71 19.27 -4.57
N VAL A 165 0.74 19.54 -5.44
CA VAL A 165 0.27 18.57 -6.47
C VAL A 165 1.42 18.20 -7.42
N GLN A 166 2.24 19.18 -7.85
CA GLN A 166 3.41 18.93 -8.68
C GLN A 166 4.46 18.06 -7.95
N ARG A 167 4.75 18.35 -6.68
CA ARG A 167 5.66 17.54 -5.84
C ARG A 167 5.14 16.12 -5.64
N GLY A 168 3.84 15.96 -5.38
CA GLY A 168 3.19 14.65 -5.27
C GLY A 168 3.34 13.84 -6.55
N LEU A 169 3.03 14.42 -7.71
CA LEU A 169 3.16 13.74 -9.02
C LEU A 169 4.61 13.40 -9.38
N LYS A 170 5.57 14.28 -9.07
CA LYS A 170 7.00 14.00 -9.29
C LYS A 170 7.44 12.77 -8.49
N SER A 171 6.81 12.53 -7.36
CA SER A 171 7.17 11.45 -6.45
C SER A 171 6.41 10.17 -6.71
N CYS A 172 5.23 10.25 -7.31
CA CYS A 172 4.57 9.10 -7.97
C CYS A 172 5.50 8.38 -8.96
N LYS A 173 6.47 9.07 -9.58
CA LYS A 173 7.47 8.42 -10.44
C LYS A 173 8.32 7.40 -9.69
N MET A 174 8.62 7.63 -8.41
CA MET A 174 9.38 6.69 -7.60
C MET A 174 8.54 5.46 -7.24
N PHE A 175 7.24 5.66 -6.97
CA PHE A 175 6.30 4.57 -6.72
C PHE A 175 6.08 3.66 -7.94
N LEU A 176 6.41 4.11 -9.16
CA LEU A 176 6.35 3.28 -10.36
C LEU A 176 7.29 2.05 -10.29
N PHE A 177 8.32 2.09 -9.45
CA PHE A 177 9.24 0.97 -9.25
C PHE A 177 8.78 -0.03 -8.17
N PHE A 178 7.85 0.37 -7.30
CA PHE A 178 7.35 -0.49 -6.20
C PHE A 178 6.66 -1.77 -6.68
N PRO A 179 5.92 -1.80 -7.80
CA PRO A 179 5.38 -3.05 -8.34
C PRO A 179 6.44 -4.14 -8.56
N PHE A 180 7.65 -3.78 -9.00
CA PHE A 180 8.74 -4.76 -9.16
C PHE A 180 9.19 -5.34 -7.82
N TYR A 181 9.26 -4.49 -6.79
CA TYR A 181 9.53 -4.94 -5.43
C TYR A 181 8.43 -5.91 -4.94
N PHE A 182 7.16 -5.55 -5.14
CA PHE A 182 6.03 -6.38 -4.72
C PHE A 182 5.99 -7.74 -5.43
N ILE A 183 6.48 -7.85 -6.67
CA ILE A 183 6.60 -9.15 -7.36
C ILE A 183 7.56 -10.07 -6.59
N CYS A 184 8.72 -9.57 -6.17
CA CYS A 184 9.68 -10.34 -5.37
C CYS A 184 9.15 -10.65 -3.98
N TRP A 185 8.53 -9.66 -3.33
CA TRP A 185 7.95 -9.83 -1.99
C TRP A 185 6.82 -10.89 -2.00
N ASN A 186 5.96 -10.90 -3.02
CA ASN A 186 4.88 -11.87 -3.13
C ASN A 186 5.35 -13.32 -3.42
N GLN A 187 6.63 -13.52 -3.77
CA GLN A 187 7.21 -14.87 -3.86
C GLN A 187 7.19 -15.60 -2.52
N MET A 188 7.28 -14.85 -1.42
CA MET A 188 7.31 -15.35 -0.05
C MET A 188 6.06 -16.15 0.32
N TRP A 189 4.92 -15.76 -0.23
CA TRP A 189 3.61 -16.32 0.06
C TRP A 189 3.18 -17.45 -0.89
N ASN A 190 3.90 -17.67 -1.98
CA ASN A 190 3.48 -18.62 -3.02
C ASN A 190 4.59 -19.63 -3.34
N ASN A 191 5.66 -19.13 -3.95
CA ASN A 191 6.70 -19.99 -4.51
C ASN A 191 7.69 -20.49 -3.45
N LEU A 192 8.05 -19.66 -2.47
CA LEU A 192 8.94 -20.08 -1.37
C LEU A 192 8.25 -21.15 -0.50
N ILE A 193 6.94 -21.03 -0.24
CA ILE A 193 6.18 -22.07 0.48
C ILE A 193 6.11 -23.37 -0.33
N SER A 194 5.86 -23.28 -1.64
CA SER A 194 5.84 -24.45 -2.53
C SER A 194 7.22 -25.12 -2.62
N GLN A 195 8.30 -24.34 -2.63
CA GLN A 195 9.68 -24.84 -2.55
C GLN A 195 9.92 -25.58 -1.23
N ALA A 196 9.50 -25.02 -0.09
CA ALA A 196 9.60 -25.66 1.22
C ALA A 196 8.91 -27.03 1.27
N GLY A 197 7.78 -27.18 0.58
CA GLY A 197 7.04 -28.44 0.50
C GLY A 197 7.78 -29.59 -0.19
N THR A 198 8.85 -29.31 -0.93
CA THR A 198 9.73 -30.33 -1.54
C THR A 198 10.97 -30.65 -0.71
N MET A 199 11.15 -29.96 0.42
CA MET A 199 12.28 -30.11 1.34
C MET A 199 11.94 -31.08 2.49
N ALA A 200 12.93 -31.44 3.30
CA ALA A 200 12.72 -32.26 4.50
C ALA A 200 12.08 -31.42 5.62
N LEU A 201 10.77 -31.60 5.83
CA LEU A 201 10.01 -30.82 6.80
C LEU A 201 10.25 -31.22 8.27
N HIS A 202 10.67 -32.46 8.56
CA HIS A 202 10.91 -32.97 9.93
C HIS A 202 9.83 -32.56 10.97
N GLY A 203 8.55 -32.54 10.57
CA GLY A 203 7.44 -32.16 11.44
C GLY A 203 7.16 -30.65 11.55
N THR A 204 7.96 -29.79 10.91
CA THR A 204 7.67 -28.36 10.79
C THR A 204 6.72 -28.09 9.62
N PRO A 205 5.61 -27.35 9.79
CA PRO A 205 4.75 -26.95 8.68
C PRO A 205 5.47 -25.99 7.72
N ASN A 206 5.26 -26.13 6.42
CA ASN A 206 5.84 -25.23 5.41
C ASN A 206 5.46 -23.76 5.64
N ASP A 207 4.23 -23.53 6.10
CA ASP A 207 3.69 -22.20 6.36
C ASP A 207 4.36 -21.53 7.56
N LEU A 208 5.05 -22.28 8.43
CA LEU A 208 5.76 -21.71 9.57
C LEU A 208 6.92 -20.80 9.12
N LEU A 209 7.53 -21.07 7.96
CA LEU A 209 8.67 -20.31 7.47
C LEU A 209 8.30 -18.86 7.14
N GLN A 210 7.07 -18.60 6.70
CA GLN A 210 6.61 -17.24 6.41
C GLN A 210 6.56 -16.38 7.69
N ASN A 211 6.42 -17.00 8.87
CA ASN A 211 6.44 -16.28 10.15
C ASN A 211 7.85 -15.81 10.54
N LEU A 212 8.90 -16.29 9.86
CA LEU A 212 10.26 -15.78 10.08
C LEU A 212 10.42 -14.33 9.65
N ASP A 213 9.62 -13.88 8.68
CA ASP A 213 9.67 -12.51 8.18
C ASP A 213 9.29 -11.46 9.25
N PRO A 214 8.10 -11.52 9.90
CA PRO A 214 7.78 -10.58 10.98
C PRO A 214 8.70 -10.73 12.20
N ILE A 215 9.20 -11.94 12.49
CA ILE A 215 10.19 -12.15 13.57
C ILE A 215 11.49 -11.41 13.25
N ALA A 216 11.96 -11.52 12.00
CA ALA A 216 13.14 -10.82 11.53
C ALA A 216 12.93 -9.29 11.57
N LEU A 217 11.77 -8.78 11.14
CA LEU A 217 11.44 -7.35 11.24
C LEU A 217 11.49 -6.83 12.68
N CYS A 218 10.92 -7.58 13.64
CA CYS A 218 10.97 -7.21 15.06
C CYS A 218 12.40 -7.05 15.60
N PHE A 219 13.37 -7.78 15.06
CA PHE A 219 14.78 -7.62 15.40
C PHE A 219 15.48 -6.52 14.58
N PHE A 220 15.23 -6.47 13.27
CA PHE A 220 15.95 -5.55 12.38
C PHE A 220 15.51 -4.11 12.52
N ILE A 221 14.23 -3.81 12.78
CA ILE A 221 13.76 -2.44 12.98
C ILE A 221 14.53 -1.74 14.13
N PRO A 222 14.56 -2.27 15.37
CA PRO A 222 15.33 -1.64 16.44
C PRO A 222 16.84 -1.64 16.15
N PHE A 223 17.36 -2.65 15.46
CA PHE A 223 18.77 -2.67 15.03
C PHE A 223 19.09 -1.52 14.07
N LEU A 224 18.23 -1.25 13.08
CA LEU A 224 18.39 -0.15 12.14
C LEU A 224 18.30 1.20 12.86
N ASP A 225 17.36 1.35 13.79
CA ASP A 225 17.11 2.59 14.52
C ASP A 225 18.15 2.93 15.58
N LEU A 226 18.61 1.93 16.34
CA LEU A 226 19.53 2.13 17.47
C LEU A 226 21.00 2.08 17.04
N ILE A 227 21.33 1.35 15.98
CA ILE A 227 22.72 1.12 15.59
C ILE A 227 22.98 1.77 14.23
N VAL A 228 22.28 1.36 13.18
CA VAL A 228 22.63 1.76 11.81
C VAL A 228 22.45 3.26 11.59
N TYR A 229 21.28 3.84 11.85
CA TYR A 229 21.05 5.27 11.62
C TYR A 229 21.91 6.19 12.50
N PRO A 230 22.15 5.90 13.80
CA PRO A 230 23.08 6.68 14.63
C PRO A 230 24.52 6.57 14.12
N LEU A 231 24.95 5.41 13.64
CA LEU A 231 26.29 5.22 13.09
C LEU A 231 26.48 6.01 11.80
N LEU A 232 25.50 5.95 10.88
CA LEU A 232 25.55 6.74 9.64
C LEU A 232 25.56 8.25 9.92
N ARG A 233 24.78 8.70 10.91
CA ARG A 233 24.81 10.09 11.39
C ARG A 233 26.18 10.48 11.96
N LYS A 234 26.83 9.59 12.71
CA LYS A 234 28.20 9.80 13.23
C LYS A 234 29.23 9.95 12.10
N TYR A 235 29.07 9.19 11.02
CA TYR A 235 29.93 9.27 9.84
C TYR A 235 29.54 10.38 8.84
N ARG A 236 28.54 11.22 9.16
CA ARG A 236 28.01 12.28 8.28
C ARG A 236 27.62 11.78 6.89
N ILE A 237 27.10 10.55 6.81
CA ILE A 237 26.53 10.01 5.56
C ILE A 237 25.04 10.32 5.57
N ASP A 238 24.60 11.20 4.68
CA ASP A 238 23.20 11.52 4.50
C ASP A 238 22.49 10.33 3.86
N PHE A 239 21.74 9.58 4.68
CA PHE A 239 20.99 8.41 4.23
C PHE A 239 19.66 8.86 3.63
N ASP A 240 19.72 9.37 2.40
CA ASP A 240 18.58 9.88 1.64
C ASP A 240 17.55 8.76 1.36
N PRO A 241 16.23 9.06 1.34
CA PRO A 241 15.18 8.09 1.07
C PRO A 241 15.41 7.25 -0.19
N VAL A 242 15.97 7.85 -1.25
CA VAL A 242 16.27 7.14 -2.50
C VAL A 242 17.34 6.07 -2.30
N THR A 243 18.39 6.37 -1.53
CA THR A 243 19.46 5.42 -1.21
C THR A 243 18.96 4.29 -0.31
N ARG A 244 18.04 4.56 0.63
CA ARG A 244 17.45 3.50 1.47
C ARG A 244 16.66 2.51 0.63
N ILE A 245 15.82 3.02 -0.27
CA ILE A 245 15.04 2.19 -1.18
C ILE A 245 15.96 1.37 -2.07
N PHE A 246 17.02 1.97 -2.63
CA PHE A 246 18.02 1.24 -3.41
C PHE A 246 18.65 0.08 -2.62
N MET A 247 19.07 0.31 -1.38
CA MET A 247 19.60 -0.74 -0.49
C MET A 247 18.57 -1.85 -0.26
N GLY A 248 17.30 -1.49 -0.05
CA GLY A 248 16.20 -2.43 0.03
C GLY A 248 16.11 -3.33 -1.21
N PHE A 249 16.06 -2.76 -2.42
CA PHE A 249 16.07 -3.53 -3.66
C PHE A 249 17.27 -4.47 -3.81
N MET A 250 18.46 -4.06 -3.34
CA MET A 250 19.65 -4.91 -3.34
C MET A 250 19.50 -6.12 -2.42
N PHE A 251 18.93 -5.96 -1.22
CA PHE A 251 18.66 -7.09 -0.32
C PHE A 251 17.60 -8.05 -0.89
N ALA A 252 16.56 -7.53 -1.55
CA ALA A 252 15.59 -8.36 -2.26
C ALA A 252 16.25 -9.18 -3.38
N LEU A 253 17.16 -8.57 -4.14
CA LEU A 253 17.91 -9.26 -5.20
C LEU A 253 18.78 -10.40 -4.64
N VAL A 254 19.48 -10.16 -3.53
CA VAL A 254 20.27 -11.20 -2.84
C VAL A 254 19.38 -12.33 -2.35
N SER A 255 18.23 -12.01 -1.77
CA SER A 255 17.25 -13.01 -1.33
C SER A 255 16.77 -13.91 -2.48
N MET A 256 16.33 -13.32 -3.59
CA MET A 256 15.82 -14.09 -4.74
C MET A 256 16.92 -14.92 -5.40
N THR A 257 18.15 -14.39 -5.44
CA THR A 257 19.32 -15.14 -5.91
C THR A 257 19.59 -16.35 -5.02
N TYR A 258 19.53 -16.18 -3.70
CA TYR A 258 19.68 -17.27 -2.74
C TYR A 258 18.60 -18.35 -2.92
N ALA A 259 17.33 -17.94 -3.05
CA ALA A 259 16.21 -18.86 -3.28
C ALA A 259 16.37 -19.66 -4.59
N CYS A 260 16.87 -19.00 -5.65
CA CYS A 260 17.16 -19.64 -6.93
C CYS A 260 18.29 -20.68 -6.81
N VAL A 261 19.39 -20.33 -6.14
CA VAL A 261 20.52 -21.24 -5.89
C VAL A 261 20.05 -22.43 -5.05
N LEU A 262 19.25 -22.19 -4.01
CA LEU A 262 18.67 -23.25 -3.19
C LEU A 262 17.81 -24.19 -4.03
N GLN A 263 16.97 -23.65 -4.93
CA GLN A 263 16.15 -24.46 -5.83
C GLN A 263 17.00 -25.36 -6.73
N HIS A 264 18.11 -24.84 -7.26
CA HIS A 264 19.05 -25.63 -8.07
C HIS A 264 19.66 -26.80 -7.30
N TYR A 265 20.01 -26.59 -6.02
CA TYR A 265 20.51 -27.68 -5.17
C TYR A 265 19.43 -28.70 -4.81
N ILE A 266 18.17 -28.27 -4.62
CA ILE A 266 17.03 -29.16 -4.39
C ILE A 266 16.85 -30.10 -5.59
N TYR A 267 16.92 -29.60 -6.82
CA TYR A 267 16.78 -30.44 -8.02
C TYR A 267 17.92 -31.44 -8.24
N LYS A 268 19.12 -31.18 -7.73
CA LYS A 268 20.26 -32.10 -7.82
C LYS A 268 20.31 -33.14 -6.71
N SER A 269 19.63 -32.90 -5.60
CA SER A 269 19.68 -33.76 -4.42
C SER A 269 18.57 -34.80 -4.45
N ALA A 270 18.73 -35.90 -3.70
CA ALA A 270 17.65 -36.87 -3.54
C ALA A 270 16.43 -36.24 -2.84
N PRO A 271 15.19 -36.66 -3.17
CA PRO A 271 13.98 -36.11 -2.56
C PRO A 271 14.05 -36.10 -1.03
N ASN A 272 13.58 -35.04 -0.38
CA ASN A 272 13.56 -34.88 1.09
C ASN A 272 14.93 -34.99 1.80
N SER A 273 16.03 -34.64 1.13
CA SER A 273 17.36 -34.66 1.76
C SER A 273 17.78 -33.31 2.37
N ILE A 274 17.25 -32.19 1.86
CA ILE A 274 17.65 -30.84 2.30
C ILE A 274 16.70 -30.36 3.38
N HIS A 275 17.26 -29.95 4.52
CA HIS A 275 16.50 -29.42 5.65
C HIS A 275 15.84 -28.08 5.32
N VAL A 276 14.56 -27.94 5.65
CA VAL A 276 13.75 -26.76 5.31
C VAL A 276 14.31 -25.44 5.87
N TRP A 277 14.99 -25.46 7.01
CA TRP A 277 15.54 -24.25 7.65
C TRP A 277 16.70 -23.59 6.89
N ILE A 278 17.29 -24.29 5.91
CA ILE A 278 18.25 -23.66 4.99
C ILE A 278 17.59 -22.55 4.16
N GLN A 279 16.25 -22.50 4.11
CA GLN A 279 15.50 -21.43 3.47
C GLN A 279 15.35 -20.18 4.36
N ALA A 280 15.63 -20.25 5.66
CA ALA A 280 15.48 -19.11 6.58
C ALA A 280 16.22 -17.83 6.14
N PRO A 281 17.45 -17.89 5.57
CA PRO A 281 18.14 -16.70 5.08
C PRO A 281 17.39 -15.92 3.99
N SER A 282 16.63 -16.58 3.10
CA SER A 282 15.84 -15.82 2.10
C SER A 282 14.75 -14.99 2.76
N TYR A 283 14.06 -15.53 3.78
CA TYR A 283 13.04 -14.78 4.52
C TYR A 283 13.66 -13.62 5.30
N ILE A 284 14.83 -13.84 5.92
CA ILE A 284 15.59 -12.79 6.64
C ILE A 284 16.00 -11.64 5.71
N PHE A 285 16.50 -11.94 4.51
CA PHE A 285 16.88 -10.90 3.55
C PHE A 285 15.67 -10.16 2.95
N VAL A 286 14.52 -10.84 2.77
CA VAL A 286 13.27 -10.16 2.40
C VAL A 286 12.82 -9.22 3.51
N ALA A 287 12.81 -9.67 4.76
CA ALA A 287 12.45 -8.84 5.91
C ALA A 287 13.34 -7.58 6.01
N LEU A 288 14.65 -7.73 5.84
CA LEU A 288 15.57 -6.60 5.84
C LEU A 288 15.29 -5.64 4.68
N SER A 289 14.99 -6.18 3.49
CA SER A 289 14.58 -5.39 2.33
C SER A 289 13.30 -4.61 2.60
N GLU A 290 12.31 -5.26 3.20
CA GLU A 290 11.02 -4.69 3.57
C GLU A 290 11.17 -3.51 4.52
N ALA A 291 12.00 -3.66 5.56
CA ALA A 291 12.28 -2.60 6.50
C ALA A 291 12.79 -1.33 5.80
N PHE A 292 13.63 -1.46 4.78
CA PHE A 292 14.12 -0.30 4.02
C PHE A 292 13.09 0.25 3.03
N VAL A 293 12.40 -0.60 2.26
CA VAL A 293 11.51 -0.14 1.18
C VAL A 293 10.18 0.36 1.71
N ILE A 294 9.51 -0.40 2.59
CA ILE A 294 8.14 -0.08 3.02
C ILE A 294 8.15 1.10 3.99
N ILE A 295 9.04 1.11 4.99
CA ILE A 295 9.11 2.20 5.98
C ILE A 295 9.44 3.53 5.27
N THR A 296 10.48 3.53 4.44
CA THR A 296 10.87 4.73 3.68
C THR A 296 9.79 5.13 2.67
N GLY A 297 9.12 4.16 2.03
CA GLY A 297 8.03 4.43 1.10
C GLY A 297 6.84 5.11 1.77
N LEU A 298 6.48 4.67 2.98
CA LEU A 298 5.45 5.30 3.81
C LEU A 298 5.90 6.69 4.28
N GLU A 299 7.13 6.84 4.75
CA GLU A 299 7.71 8.13 5.16
C GLU A 299 7.64 9.15 4.01
N LEU A 300 8.03 8.73 2.79
CA LEU A 300 7.96 9.61 1.62
C LEU A 300 6.50 9.95 1.25
N ALA A 301 5.61 8.96 1.30
CA ALA A 301 4.19 9.18 1.04
C ALA A 301 3.58 10.20 2.02
N PHE A 302 3.95 10.13 3.31
CA PHE A 302 3.45 11.06 4.32
C PHE A 302 4.08 12.45 4.25
N THR A 303 5.39 12.54 4.01
CA THR A 303 6.08 13.84 3.93
C THR A 303 5.66 14.66 2.72
N GLN A 304 5.23 13.98 1.65
CA GLN A 304 4.78 14.62 0.41
C GLN A 304 3.26 14.65 0.26
N ALA A 305 2.53 14.03 1.19
CA ALA A 305 1.09 14.21 1.26
C ALA A 305 0.78 15.68 1.55
N LEU A 306 -0.17 16.22 0.80
CA LEU A 306 -0.72 17.56 0.99
C LEU A 306 -1.11 17.72 2.46
N LYS A 307 -0.42 18.60 3.19
CA LYS A 307 -0.87 19.02 4.52
C LYS A 307 -2.15 19.84 4.31
N LYS A 308 -3.26 19.30 4.79
CA LYS A 308 -4.56 19.98 4.77
C LYS A 308 -4.57 21.16 5.73
#